data_AF-A0A9P6ICU0-F1
#
_entry.id   AF-A0A9P6ICU0-F1
#
_cell.length_a   1.000
_cell.length_b   1.000
_cell.length_c   1.000
_cell.angle_alpha   90.00
_cell.angle_beta   90.00
_cell.angle_gamma   90.00
#
_symmetry.space_group_name_H-M   'P 1'
#
loop_
_entity.id
_entity.type
_entity.pdbx_description
1 polymer ?
#
loop_
_entity_poly.entity_id
_entity_poly.type
_entity_poly.pdbx_seq_one_letter_code
_entity_poly.pdbx_strand_id
1 'polypeptide(L)'
;MRNFFIQARAFEVCRSIIFNEASFLAAPEWMRLTDALADTGDGAPGSALNEMLKLIVLCSSLRVRTSQFIQSLTATSSSSSGNTHLDALEIATEGFELCEAMEEWKSKASFQQQNQQEALLSTTFYSATRIYLSGNYDYDLQHWRAMAVAVPVLHEDQVNEHFETIIHTTRSALKSSRLSPLLFLFPLRVAGARARRREQRDAVSDLLREVRKQFVVADAMLDELKKLWSRSPIAP
;
A
#
# COMPACT_ATOMS: atom_id res chain seq x y z
N MET A 1 25.89 -0.82 6.09
CA MET A 1 24.82 -0.27 6.96
C MET A 1 23.63 0.28 6.18
N ARG A 2 23.80 1.14 5.16
CA ARG A 2 22.69 1.69 4.34
C ARG A 2 21.76 0.62 3.72
N ASN A 3 22.31 -0.38 3.01
CA ASN A 3 21.49 -1.42 2.38
C ASN A 3 20.69 -2.25 3.40
N PHE A 4 21.28 -2.54 4.55
CA PHE A 4 20.59 -3.22 5.65
C PHE A 4 19.43 -2.38 6.19
N PHE A 5 19.64 -1.07 6.36
CA PHE A 5 18.59 -0.15 6.80
C PHE A 5 17.44 -0.06 5.78
N ILE A 6 17.73 0.03 4.48
CA ILE A 6 16.69 0.03 3.43
C ILE A 6 15.89 -1.27 3.44
N GLN A 7 16.56 -2.42 3.58
CA GLN A 7 15.89 -3.71 3.69
C GLN A 7 15.01 -3.79 4.94
N ALA A 8 15.52 -3.39 6.10
CA ALA A 8 14.76 -3.35 7.35
C ALA A 8 13.52 -2.45 7.22
N ARG A 9 13.66 -1.28 6.58
CA ARG A 9 12.53 -0.39 6.26
C ARG A 9 11.51 -1.05 5.36
N ALA A 10 11.94 -1.74 4.30
CA ALA A 10 11.01 -2.43 3.41
C ALA A 10 10.20 -3.50 4.15
N PHE A 11 10.83 -4.27 5.05
CA PHE A 11 10.11 -5.24 5.88
C PHE A 11 9.14 -4.59 6.87
N GLU A 12 9.55 -3.53 7.56
CA GLU A 12 8.69 -2.80 8.49
C GLU A 12 7.49 -2.17 7.76
N VAL A 13 7.69 -1.63 6.57
CA VAL A 13 6.62 -1.08 5.72
C VAL A 13 5.67 -2.19 5.27
N CYS A 14 6.17 -3.35 4.85
CA CYS A 14 5.30 -4.49 4.55
C CYS A 14 4.48 -4.90 5.78
N ARG A 15 5.11 -4.95 6.97
CA ARG A 15 4.45 -5.29 8.23
C ARG A 15 3.32 -4.29 8.54
N SER A 16 3.59 -2.99 8.49
CA SER A 16 2.60 -1.96 8.84
C SER A 16 1.35 -2.06 7.97
N ILE A 17 1.50 -2.30 6.67
CA ILE A 17 0.36 -2.46 5.77
C ILE A 17 -0.35 -3.81 5.96
N ILE A 18 0.39 -4.90 6.13
CA ILE A 18 -0.18 -6.23 6.34
C ILE A 18 -1.06 -6.27 7.59
N PHE A 19 -0.70 -5.55 8.65
CA PHE A 19 -1.48 -5.53 9.88
C PHE A 19 -2.38 -4.30 10.02
N ASN A 20 -2.40 -3.40 9.04
CA ASN A 20 -3.09 -2.10 9.11
C ASN A 20 -2.68 -1.29 10.36
N GLU A 21 -1.41 -1.34 10.71
CA GLU A 21 -0.82 -0.66 11.86
C GLU A 21 0.05 0.50 11.41
N ALA A 22 0.26 1.46 12.32
CA ALA A 22 1.23 2.51 12.08
C ALA A 22 2.65 1.92 12.10
N SER A 23 3.51 2.45 11.24
CA SER A 23 4.93 2.13 11.30
C SER A 23 5.64 3.02 12.31
N PHE A 24 6.58 2.46 13.09
CA PHE A 24 7.45 3.28 13.93
C PHE A 24 8.30 4.27 13.10
N LEU A 25 8.51 3.98 11.81
CA LEU A 25 9.21 4.85 10.88
C LEU A 25 8.50 6.17 10.60
N ALA A 26 7.23 6.30 11.00
CA ALA A 26 6.48 7.55 10.89
C ALA A 26 6.94 8.61 11.90
N ALA A 27 7.69 8.23 12.94
CA ALA A 27 8.17 9.20 13.93
C ALA A 27 9.18 10.19 13.31
N PRO A 28 9.17 11.47 13.72
CA PRO A 28 9.96 12.53 13.08
C PRO A 28 11.46 12.26 13.01
N GLU A 29 12.03 11.57 14.00
CA GLU A 29 13.44 11.16 14.03
C GLU A 29 13.79 10.17 12.91
N TRP A 30 12.92 9.21 12.61
CA TRP A 30 13.13 8.22 11.55
C TRP A 30 12.91 8.82 10.17
N MET A 31 11.96 9.76 10.06
CA MET A 31 11.72 10.52 8.83
C MET A 31 12.92 11.41 8.50
N ARG A 32 13.43 12.17 9.48
CA ARG A 32 14.66 12.98 9.30
C ARG A 32 15.87 12.12 8.94
N LEU A 33 16.03 10.95 9.57
CA LEU A 33 17.10 10.03 9.22
C LEU A 33 16.97 9.52 7.78
N THR A 34 15.75 9.21 7.33
CA THR A 34 15.47 8.81 5.95
C THR A 34 15.86 9.89 4.97
N ASP A 35 15.51 11.15 5.25
CA ASP A 35 15.82 12.30 4.41
C ASP A 35 17.33 12.55 4.35
N ALA A 36 18.02 12.53 5.50
CA ALA A 36 19.48 12.67 5.56
C ALA A 36 20.23 11.55 4.78
N LEU A 37 19.68 10.34 4.75
CA LEU A 37 20.25 9.22 3.98
C LEU A 37 19.95 9.30 2.48
N ALA A 38 19.00 10.14 2.06
CA ALA A 38 18.74 10.48 0.67
C ALA A 38 19.70 11.58 0.19
N ASP A 39 19.92 12.62 1.02
CA ASP A 39 20.76 13.79 0.67
C ASP A 39 22.27 13.50 0.61
N THR A 40 22.73 12.45 1.30
CA THR A 40 24.16 12.10 1.38
C THR A 40 24.68 11.29 0.17
N GLY A 41 23.83 10.99 -0.81
CA GLY A 41 24.19 10.20 -2.00
C GLY A 41 24.39 11.04 -3.25
N ASP A 42 25.63 11.25 -3.66
CA ASP A 42 26.03 11.78 -4.96
C ASP A 42 25.41 10.93 -6.10
N GLY A 43 24.29 11.38 -6.67
CA GLY A 43 23.64 10.78 -7.85
C GLY A 43 23.26 9.30 -7.79
N ALA A 44 23.21 8.66 -6.62
CA ALA A 44 23.12 7.21 -6.53
C ALA A 44 21.67 6.68 -6.73
N PRO A 45 21.50 5.57 -7.49
CA PRO A 45 20.20 5.04 -7.99
C PRO A 45 19.23 4.47 -6.94
N GLY A 46 19.35 4.85 -5.67
CA GLY A 46 18.51 4.39 -4.55
C GLY A 46 17.52 5.44 -4.01
N SER A 47 17.19 6.49 -4.75
CA SER A 47 16.23 7.53 -4.30
C SER A 47 14.79 7.05 -4.43
N ALA A 48 14.42 6.46 -5.58
CA ALA A 48 13.04 6.16 -5.92
C ALA A 48 12.40 5.13 -4.96
N LEU A 49 13.07 4.02 -4.64
CA LEU A 49 12.51 3.07 -3.68
C LEU A 49 12.44 3.68 -2.27
N ASN A 50 13.42 4.50 -1.87
CA ASN A 50 13.44 5.11 -0.54
C ASN A 50 12.30 6.11 -0.33
N GLU A 51 12.03 6.94 -1.34
CA GLU A 51 10.88 7.85 -1.37
C GLU A 51 9.56 7.07 -1.38
N MET A 52 9.47 6.00 -2.18
CA MET A 52 8.29 5.13 -2.17
C MET A 52 8.05 4.54 -0.78
N LEU A 53 9.08 3.98 -0.13
CA LEU A 53 8.96 3.45 1.23
C LEU A 53 8.47 4.52 2.22
N LYS A 54 8.92 5.78 2.09
CA LYS A 54 8.44 6.91 2.91
C LYS A 54 6.95 7.17 2.69
N LEU A 55 6.49 7.19 1.44
CA LEU A 55 5.08 7.38 1.11
C LEU A 55 4.20 6.26 1.69
N ILE A 56 4.68 5.01 1.70
CA ILE A 56 3.92 3.89 2.29
C ILE A 56 3.79 4.04 3.81
N VAL A 57 4.85 4.48 4.50
CA VAL A 57 4.80 4.79 5.93
C VAL A 57 3.70 5.81 6.23
N LEU A 58 3.65 6.90 5.45
CA LEU A 58 2.62 7.92 5.60
C LEU A 58 1.22 7.37 5.32
N CYS A 59 1.04 6.60 4.23
CA CYS A 59 -0.24 5.93 3.93
C CYS A 59 -0.69 4.98 5.05
N SER A 60 0.23 4.24 5.68
CA SER A 60 -0.09 3.35 6.81
C SER A 60 -0.54 4.13 8.04
N SER A 61 0.07 5.29 8.30
CA SER A 61 -0.29 6.17 9.42
C SER A 61 -1.68 6.81 9.20
N LEU A 62 -1.95 7.24 7.96
CA LEU A 62 -3.26 7.74 7.55
C LEU A 62 -4.34 6.65 7.70
N ARG A 63 -4.07 5.40 7.29
CA ARG A 63 -5.01 4.27 7.48
C ARG A 63 -5.49 4.16 8.91
N VAL A 64 -4.56 4.21 9.88
CA VAL A 64 -4.90 4.06 11.30
C VAL A 64 -5.83 5.18 11.75
N ARG A 65 -5.51 6.43 11.42
CA ARG A 65 -6.38 7.58 11.76
C ARG A 65 -7.73 7.50 11.06
N THR A 66 -7.76 7.15 9.79
CA THR A 66 -9.02 6.93 9.06
C THR A 66 -9.88 5.85 9.74
N SER A 67 -9.28 4.73 10.14
CA SER A 67 -10.03 3.65 10.80
C SER A 67 -10.56 4.08 12.17
N GLN A 68 -9.75 4.77 12.98
CA GLN A 68 -10.18 5.32 14.28
C GLN A 68 -11.32 6.32 14.12
N PHE A 69 -11.23 7.20 13.12
CA PHE A 69 -12.28 8.16 12.78
C PHE A 69 -13.59 7.44 12.42
N ILE A 70 -13.58 6.49 11.49
CA ILE A 70 -14.79 5.72 11.12
C ILE A 70 -15.36 4.94 12.33
N GLN A 71 -14.52 4.33 13.15
CA GLN A 71 -14.96 3.66 14.38
C GLN A 71 -15.67 4.62 15.33
N SER A 72 -15.14 5.84 15.50
CA SER A 72 -15.77 6.87 16.35
C SER A 72 -17.14 7.33 15.82
N LEU A 73 -17.30 7.41 14.49
CA LEU A 73 -18.59 7.72 13.86
C LEU A 73 -19.65 6.66 14.16
N THR A 74 -19.26 5.38 14.07
CA THR A 74 -20.19 4.26 14.28
C THR A 74 -20.52 4.04 15.76
N ALA A 75 -19.59 4.34 16.68
CA ALA A 75 -19.81 4.21 18.11
C ALA A 75 -20.73 5.29 18.68
N THR A 76 -20.75 6.49 18.07
CA THR A 76 -21.47 7.65 18.62
C THR A 76 -22.85 7.79 18.00
N SER A 77 -23.80 6.94 18.42
CA SER A 77 -25.20 7.00 17.94
C SER A 77 -26.00 8.18 18.48
N SER A 78 -25.45 8.99 19.39
CA SER A 78 -26.10 10.19 19.93
C SER A 78 -25.04 11.11 20.52
N SER A 79 -24.85 12.28 19.90
CA SER A 79 -24.10 13.43 20.46
C SER A 79 -22.57 13.39 20.41
N SER A 80 -21.99 13.83 19.29
CA SER A 80 -20.60 14.33 19.21
C SER A 80 -20.52 15.41 18.13
N SER A 81 -20.55 16.68 18.53
CA SER A 81 -19.40 17.58 18.69
C SER A 81 -18.96 18.20 17.36
N GLY A 82 -19.01 19.53 17.26
CA GLY A 82 -18.91 20.31 16.02
C GLY A 82 -17.64 20.23 15.18
N ASN A 83 -16.71 19.31 15.49
CA ASN A 83 -15.43 19.17 14.76
C ASN A 83 -15.36 17.93 13.85
N THR A 84 -16.33 17.01 13.85
CA THR A 84 -16.30 15.78 13.04
C THR A 84 -16.10 16.04 11.54
N HIS A 85 -16.72 17.10 11.02
CA HIS A 85 -16.57 17.48 9.62
C HIS A 85 -15.18 18.06 9.31
N LEU A 86 -14.57 18.78 10.26
CA LEU A 86 -13.21 19.29 10.11
C LEU A 86 -12.20 18.13 10.08
N ASP A 87 -12.32 17.19 11.01
CA ASP A 87 -11.47 15.99 11.05
C ASP A 87 -11.60 15.17 9.75
N ALA A 88 -12.83 15.03 9.21
CA ALA A 88 -13.07 14.38 7.94
C ALA A 88 -12.35 15.09 6.77
N LEU A 89 -12.42 16.43 6.73
CA LEU A 89 -11.73 17.23 5.72
C LEU A 89 -10.21 17.11 5.83
N GLU A 90 -9.64 17.12 7.04
CA GLU A 90 -8.21 16.94 7.25
C GLU A 90 -7.73 15.58 6.75
N ILE A 91 -8.43 14.50 7.11
CA ILE A 91 -8.11 13.13 6.66
C ILE A 91 -8.24 13.00 5.14
N ALA A 92 -9.25 13.64 4.54
CA ALA A 92 -9.42 13.63 3.09
C ALA A 92 -8.33 14.42 2.37
N THR A 93 -7.99 15.61 2.89
CA THR A 93 -6.96 16.50 2.33
C THR A 93 -5.62 15.81 2.30
N GLU A 94 -5.20 15.21 3.42
CA GLU A 94 -3.94 14.47 3.49
C GLU A 94 -3.94 13.25 2.54
N GLY A 95 -5.08 12.61 2.34
CA GLY A 95 -5.22 11.55 1.34
C GLY A 95 -4.97 12.04 -0.08
N PHE A 96 -5.48 13.23 -0.43
CA PHE A 96 -5.23 13.85 -1.74
C PHE A 96 -3.77 14.28 -1.89
N GLU A 97 -3.17 14.88 -0.86
CA GLU A 97 -1.75 15.24 -0.85
C GLU A 97 -0.85 14.02 -1.07
N LEU A 98 -1.17 12.87 -0.44
CA LEU A 98 -0.46 11.62 -0.68
C LEU A 98 -0.67 11.10 -2.10
N CYS A 99 -1.86 11.24 -2.69
CA CYS A 99 -2.09 10.90 -4.09
C CYS A 99 -1.23 11.74 -5.02
N GLU A 100 -1.16 13.06 -4.80
CA GLU A 100 -0.33 13.97 -5.58
C GLU A 100 1.17 13.63 -5.44
N ALA A 101 1.64 13.42 -4.22
CA ALA A 101 3.03 13.03 -3.97
C ALA A 101 3.39 11.69 -4.65
N MET A 102 2.46 10.75 -4.71
CA MET A 102 2.64 9.49 -5.44
C MET A 102 2.72 9.68 -6.95
N GLU A 103 1.90 10.56 -7.55
CA GLU A 103 2.00 10.87 -8.98
C GLU A 103 3.30 11.60 -9.30
N GLU A 104 3.70 12.57 -8.47
CA GLU A 104 4.98 13.27 -8.61
C GLU A 104 6.16 12.29 -8.54
N TRP A 105 6.11 11.35 -7.58
CA TRP A 105 7.08 10.28 -7.48
C TRP A 105 7.12 9.43 -8.76
N LYS A 106 5.98 9.04 -9.32
CA LYS A 106 5.91 8.22 -10.56
C LYS A 106 6.56 8.94 -11.74
N SER A 107 6.30 10.24 -11.87
CA SER A 107 6.93 11.08 -12.89
C SER A 107 8.44 11.10 -12.75
N LYS A 108 8.98 11.28 -11.53
CA LYS A 108 10.43 11.30 -11.27
C LYS A 108 11.09 9.93 -11.46
N ALA A 109 10.46 8.87 -10.96
CA ALA A 109 10.99 7.51 -11.00
C ALA A 109 11.24 7.01 -12.42
N SER A 110 10.40 7.42 -13.38
CA SER A 110 10.52 7.09 -14.80
C SER A 110 11.86 7.53 -15.41
N PHE A 111 12.52 8.53 -14.84
CA PHE A 111 13.81 9.05 -15.30
C PHE A 111 15.03 8.53 -14.51
N GLN A 112 14.80 7.90 -13.35
CA GLN A 112 15.87 7.57 -12.39
C GLN A 112 16.16 6.07 -12.26
N GLN A 113 15.26 5.19 -12.74
CA GLN A 113 15.39 3.75 -12.56
C GLN A 113 16.45 3.12 -13.47
N GLN A 114 17.68 3.02 -12.97
CA GLN A 114 18.77 2.29 -13.65
C GLN A 114 18.87 0.82 -13.22
N ASN A 115 18.32 0.47 -12.05
CA ASN A 115 18.34 -0.89 -11.52
C ASN A 115 16.99 -1.58 -11.73
N GLN A 116 16.97 -2.61 -12.58
CA GLN A 116 15.76 -3.36 -12.92
C GLN A 116 15.06 -4.00 -11.71
N GLN A 117 15.80 -4.45 -10.69
CA GLN A 117 15.19 -5.07 -9.50
C GLN A 117 14.47 -4.01 -8.65
N GLU A 118 15.10 -2.86 -8.47
CA GLU A 118 14.53 -1.74 -7.74
C GLU A 118 13.32 -1.15 -8.49
N ALA A 119 13.39 -1.10 -9.82
CA ALA A 119 12.28 -0.72 -10.68
C ALA A 119 11.07 -1.65 -10.51
N LEU A 120 11.28 -2.97 -10.54
CA LEU A 120 10.22 -3.95 -10.30
C LEU A 120 9.60 -3.77 -8.92
N LEU A 121 10.43 -3.67 -7.87
CA LEU A 121 9.94 -3.56 -6.50
C LEU A 121 9.17 -2.25 -6.27
N SER A 122 9.75 -1.12 -6.66
CA SER A 122 9.13 0.20 -6.47
C SER A 122 7.85 0.36 -7.28
N THR A 123 7.80 -0.17 -8.51
CA THR A 123 6.56 -0.17 -9.33
C THR A 123 5.49 -1.06 -8.69
N THR A 124 5.87 -2.23 -8.17
CA THR A 124 4.95 -3.12 -7.45
C THR A 124 4.38 -2.41 -6.22
N PHE A 125 5.25 -1.76 -5.44
CA PHE A 125 4.90 -1.04 -4.22
C PHE A 125 4.02 0.17 -4.51
N TYR A 126 4.31 0.93 -5.57
CA TYR A 126 3.48 2.02 -6.03
C TYR A 126 2.05 1.56 -6.29
N SER A 127 1.86 0.57 -7.16
CA SER A 127 0.52 0.09 -7.53
C SER A 127 -0.24 -0.51 -6.34
N ALA A 128 0.44 -1.26 -5.48
CA ALA A 128 -0.17 -1.77 -4.25
C ALA A 128 -0.60 -0.64 -3.30
N THR A 129 0.24 0.39 -3.16
CA THR A 129 -0.03 1.51 -2.26
C THR A 129 -1.16 2.39 -2.76
N ARG A 130 -1.29 2.55 -4.08
CA ARG A 130 -2.43 3.27 -4.69
C ARG A 130 -3.76 2.58 -4.37
N ILE A 131 -3.82 1.26 -4.55
CA ILE A 131 -4.99 0.47 -4.18
C ILE A 131 -5.25 0.54 -2.66
N TYR A 132 -4.20 0.43 -1.86
CA TYR A 132 -4.30 0.47 -0.41
C TYR A 132 -4.85 1.81 0.10
N LEU A 133 -4.31 2.93 -0.39
CA LEU A 133 -4.75 4.28 -0.03
C LEU A 133 -6.21 4.52 -0.41
N SER A 134 -6.63 4.13 -1.62
CA SER A 134 -8.06 4.14 -2.00
C SER A 134 -8.92 3.33 -1.03
N GLY A 135 -8.38 2.19 -0.59
CA GLY A 135 -8.98 1.31 0.42
C GLY A 135 -9.25 1.95 1.77
N ASN A 136 -8.59 3.06 2.10
CA ASN A 136 -8.88 3.81 3.33
C ASN A 136 -10.28 4.42 3.31
N TYR A 137 -10.85 4.64 2.12
CA TYR A 137 -12.08 5.38 1.96
C TYR A 137 -13.21 4.53 1.35
N ASP A 138 -12.89 3.69 0.36
CA ASP A 138 -13.93 3.03 -0.44
C ASP A 138 -14.74 1.94 0.28
N TYR A 139 -14.17 1.27 1.29
CA TYR A 139 -14.91 0.34 2.14
C TYR A 139 -16.01 1.03 2.96
N ASP A 140 -15.82 2.31 3.30
CA ASP A 140 -16.68 3.10 4.18
C ASP A 140 -17.30 4.32 3.45
N LEU A 141 -17.39 4.26 2.12
CA LEU A 141 -17.74 5.38 1.25
C LEU A 141 -19.07 6.06 1.61
N GLN A 142 -20.01 5.31 2.20
CA GLN A 142 -21.28 5.83 2.67
C GLN A 142 -21.12 6.89 3.77
N HIS A 143 -20.16 6.71 4.70
CA HIS A 143 -19.90 7.66 5.79
C HIS A 143 -19.33 8.96 5.25
N TRP A 144 -18.38 8.87 4.31
CA TRP A 144 -17.78 10.03 3.64
C TRP A 144 -18.81 10.84 2.85
N ARG A 145 -19.68 10.14 2.09
CA ARG A 145 -20.78 10.77 1.35
C ARG A 145 -21.80 11.45 2.26
N ALA A 146 -22.14 10.83 3.39
CA ALA A 146 -23.07 11.40 4.35
C ALA A 146 -22.58 12.74 4.95
N MET A 147 -21.25 12.92 5.04
CA MET A 147 -20.63 14.17 5.46
C MET A 147 -20.37 15.15 4.31
N ALA A 148 -20.72 14.80 3.07
CA ALA A 148 -20.42 15.58 1.87
C ALA A 148 -18.91 15.87 1.67
N VAL A 149 -18.04 14.98 2.13
CA VAL A 149 -16.58 15.10 1.98
C VAL A 149 -16.11 14.24 0.80
N ALA A 150 -15.44 14.87 -0.16
CA ALA A 150 -14.78 14.17 -1.25
C ALA A 150 -13.54 13.44 -0.75
N VAL A 151 -13.26 12.25 -1.29
CA VAL A 151 -12.16 11.39 -0.85
C VAL A 151 -11.44 10.75 -2.04
N PRO A 152 -10.13 10.48 -1.94
CA PRO A 152 -9.35 9.94 -3.04
C PRO A 152 -9.62 8.44 -3.21
N VAL A 153 -10.57 8.11 -4.08
CA VAL A 153 -10.95 6.73 -4.40
C VAL A 153 -10.65 6.44 -5.88
N LEU A 154 -10.12 5.25 -6.14
CA LEU A 154 -9.87 4.77 -7.49
C LEU A 154 -11.14 4.20 -8.13
N HIS A 155 -11.28 4.42 -9.43
CA HIS A 155 -12.25 3.72 -10.26
C HIS A 155 -11.86 2.25 -10.47
N GLU A 156 -12.82 1.40 -10.81
CA GLU A 156 -12.59 -0.03 -11.02
C GLU A 156 -11.54 -0.32 -12.11
N ASP A 157 -11.54 0.46 -13.19
CA ASP A 157 -10.55 0.33 -14.26
C ASP A 157 -9.12 0.64 -13.77
N GLN A 158 -8.97 1.65 -12.92
CA GLN A 158 -7.68 2.01 -12.32
C GLN A 158 -7.22 0.95 -11.31
N VAL A 159 -8.15 0.38 -10.54
CA VAL A 159 -7.84 -0.75 -9.65
C VAL A 159 -7.37 -1.96 -10.46
N ASN A 160 -8.01 -2.24 -11.61
CA ASN A 160 -7.59 -3.32 -12.51
C ASN A 160 -6.21 -3.06 -13.13
N GLU A 161 -5.91 -1.83 -13.56
CA GLU A 161 -4.58 -1.46 -14.08
C GLU A 161 -3.47 -1.69 -13.03
N HIS A 162 -3.69 -1.22 -11.81
CA HIS A 162 -2.76 -1.44 -10.71
C HIS A 162 -2.65 -2.92 -10.33
N PHE A 163 -3.76 -3.67 -10.34
CA PHE A 163 -3.76 -5.11 -10.10
C PHE A 163 -2.88 -5.83 -11.13
N GLU A 164 -3.10 -5.61 -12.42
CA GLU A 164 -2.31 -6.24 -13.49
C GLU A 164 -0.83 -5.89 -13.37
N THR A 165 -0.53 -4.62 -13.03
CA THR A 165 0.84 -4.18 -12.76
C THR A 165 1.47 -4.98 -11.63
N ILE A 166 0.78 -5.17 -10.50
CA ILE A 166 1.28 -5.96 -9.35
C ILE A 166 1.56 -7.40 -9.77
N ILE A 167 0.63 -8.05 -10.49
CA ILE A 167 0.79 -9.45 -10.93
C ILE A 167 1.98 -9.57 -11.88
N HIS A 168 2.08 -8.70 -12.87
CA HIS A 168 3.13 -8.74 -13.89
C HIS A 168 4.53 -8.52 -13.29
N THR A 169 4.67 -7.47 -12.47
CA THR A 169 5.95 -7.10 -11.85
C THR A 169 6.39 -8.12 -10.79
N THR A 170 5.46 -8.62 -9.97
CA THR A 170 5.74 -9.68 -9.00
C THR A 170 6.17 -10.98 -9.68
N ARG A 171 5.44 -11.42 -10.72
CA ARG A 171 5.81 -12.61 -11.49
C ARG A 171 7.21 -12.51 -12.08
N SER A 172 7.52 -11.34 -12.66
CA SER A 172 8.84 -11.06 -13.22
C SER A 172 9.92 -11.09 -12.13
N ALA A 173 9.69 -10.43 -11.00
CA ALA A 173 10.65 -10.37 -9.90
C ALA A 173 10.92 -11.74 -9.26
N LEU A 174 9.89 -12.56 -9.02
CA LEU A 174 10.05 -13.90 -8.46
C LEU A 174 10.82 -14.84 -9.39
N LYS A 175 10.74 -14.63 -10.71
CA LYS A 175 11.42 -15.47 -11.71
C LYS A 175 12.89 -15.09 -11.92
N SER A 176 13.21 -13.80 -11.93
CA SER A 176 14.51 -13.32 -12.44
C SER A 176 15.31 -12.42 -11.49
N SER A 177 14.75 -12.02 -10.35
CA SER A 177 15.44 -11.13 -9.40
C SER A 177 16.07 -11.88 -8.22
N ARG A 178 16.91 -11.16 -7.47
CA ARG A 178 17.45 -11.61 -6.18
C ARG A 178 16.69 -11.02 -4.99
N LEU A 179 15.55 -10.38 -5.25
CA LEU A 179 14.71 -9.81 -4.19
C LEU A 179 14.12 -10.93 -3.35
N SER A 180 13.98 -10.69 -2.04
CA SER A 180 13.29 -11.64 -1.18
C SER A 180 11.81 -11.75 -1.60
N PRO A 181 11.30 -12.97 -1.86
CA PRO A 181 9.87 -13.20 -2.11
C PRO A 181 8.92 -12.61 -1.05
N LEU A 182 9.38 -12.46 0.20
CA LEU A 182 8.61 -11.87 1.30
C LEU A 182 8.15 -10.42 1.01
N LEU A 183 8.94 -9.66 0.25
CA LEU A 183 8.62 -8.27 -0.10
C LEU A 183 7.32 -8.18 -0.90
N PHE A 184 6.91 -9.26 -1.56
CA PHE A 184 5.71 -9.31 -2.39
C PHE A 184 4.45 -9.74 -1.64
N LEU A 185 4.53 -10.06 -0.34
CA LEU A 185 3.35 -10.44 0.45
C LEU A 185 2.35 -9.29 0.58
N PHE A 186 2.81 -8.08 0.90
CA PHE A 186 1.94 -6.90 0.98
C PHE A 186 1.25 -6.62 -0.37
N PRO A 187 1.98 -6.46 -1.49
CA PRO A 187 1.34 -6.21 -2.78
C PRO A 187 0.35 -7.29 -3.19
N LEU A 188 0.69 -8.57 -3.00
CA LEU A 188 -0.20 -9.68 -3.34
C LEU A 188 -1.43 -9.73 -2.44
N ARG A 189 -1.30 -9.39 -1.14
CA ARG A 189 -2.45 -9.27 -0.24
C ARG A 189 -3.41 -8.19 -0.70
N VAL A 190 -2.90 -7.00 -1.05
CA VAL A 190 -3.73 -5.90 -1.53
C VAL A 190 -4.40 -6.22 -2.87
N ALA A 191 -3.65 -6.76 -3.83
CA ALA A 191 -4.20 -7.21 -5.10
C ALA A 191 -5.28 -8.29 -4.88
N GLY A 192 -5.01 -9.27 -4.01
CA GLY A 192 -5.95 -10.32 -3.64
C GLY A 192 -7.23 -9.79 -3.01
N ALA A 193 -7.13 -8.77 -2.14
CA ALA A 193 -8.29 -8.14 -1.52
C ALA A 193 -9.20 -7.44 -2.54
N ARG A 194 -8.67 -7.08 -3.71
CA ARG A 194 -9.44 -6.51 -4.84
C ARG A 194 -9.80 -7.51 -5.94
N ALA A 195 -9.37 -8.77 -5.86
CA ALA A 195 -9.63 -9.76 -6.89
C ALA A 195 -11.11 -10.17 -6.94
N ARG A 196 -11.83 -9.69 -7.97
CA ARG A 196 -13.27 -9.96 -8.17
C ARG A 196 -13.53 -11.15 -9.06
N ARG A 197 -12.64 -11.44 -10.01
CA ARG A 197 -12.77 -12.52 -10.99
C ARG A 197 -12.00 -13.76 -10.55
N ARG A 198 -12.45 -14.94 -10.98
CA ARG A 198 -11.76 -16.21 -10.69
C ARG A 198 -10.29 -16.18 -11.12
N GLU A 199 -10.03 -15.70 -12.33
CA GLU A 199 -8.69 -15.60 -12.91
C GLU A 199 -7.75 -14.72 -12.07
N GLN A 200 -8.26 -13.60 -11.54
CA GLN A 200 -7.50 -12.71 -10.65
C GLN A 200 -7.14 -13.42 -9.34
N ARG A 201 -8.10 -14.14 -8.75
CA ARG A 201 -7.90 -14.92 -7.51
C ARG A 201 -6.89 -16.04 -7.71
N ASP A 202 -6.97 -16.73 -8.84
CA ASP A 202 -6.05 -17.80 -9.22
C ASP A 202 -4.64 -17.22 -9.44
N ALA A 203 -4.51 -16.11 -10.16
CA ALA A 203 -3.22 -15.44 -10.39
C ALA A 203 -2.52 -15.01 -9.08
N VAL A 204 -3.25 -14.42 -8.14
CA VAL A 204 -2.72 -14.06 -6.81
C VAL A 204 -2.33 -15.32 -6.03
N SER A 205 -3.19 -16.35 -6.04
CA SER A 205 -2.94 -17.60 -5.33
C SER A 205 -1.69 -18.30 -5.82
N ASP A 206 -1.47 -18.33 -7.14
CA ASP A 206 -0.28 -18.94 -7.73
C ASP A 206 0.99 -18.21 -7.32
N LEU A 207 0.99 -16.88 -7.35
CA LEU A 207 2.15 -16.10 -6.91
C LEU A 207 2.42 -16.27 -5.40
N LEU A 208 1.38 -16.32 -4.56
CA LEU A 208 1.54 -16.62 -3.13
C LEU A 208 2.07 -18.04 -2.89
N ARG A 209 1.69 -19.03 -3.69
CA ARG A 209 2.26 -20.39 -3.65
C ARG A 209 3.73 -20.39 -4.06
N GLU A 210 4.14 -19.55 -5.01
CA GLU A 210 5.56 -19.36 -5.33
C GLU A 210 6.35 -18.78 -4.15
N VAL A 211 5.81 -17.77 -3.46
CA VAL A 211 6.41 -17.23 -2.22
C VAL A 211 6.49 -18.31 -1.13
N ARG A 212 5.42 -19.11 -0.98
CA ARG A 212 5.32 -20.21 -0.01
C ARG A 212 6.46 -21.23 -0.12
N LYS A 213 7.01 -21.46 -1.32
CA LYS A 213 8.14 -22.39 -1.52
C LYS A 213 9.35 -22.06 -0.64
N GLN A 214 9.50 -20.78 -0.29
CA GLN A 214 10.58 -20.31 0.58
C GLN A 214 10.08 -19.80 1.94
N PHE A 215 8.83 -19.33 2.03
CA PHE A 215 8.31 -18.68 3.23
C PHE A 215 6.89 -19.14 3.57
N VAL A 216 6.76 -19.98 4.60
CA VAL A 216 5.47 -20.56 5.05
C VAL A 216 4.43 -19.51 5.45
N VAL A 217 4.84 -18.30 5.83
CA VAL A 217 3.94 -17.19 6.16
C VAL A 217 2.95 -16.85 5.03
N ALA A 218 3.27 -17.19 3.77
CA ALA A 218 2.34 -17.05 2.65
C ALA A 218 1.04 -17.87 2.82
N ASP A 219 1.06 -18.97 3.60
CA ASP A 219 -0.15 -19.76 3.89
C ASP A 219 -1.19 -18.95 4.69
N ALA A 220 -0.74 -18.10 5.63
CA ALA A 220 -1.64 -17.23 6.37
C ALA A 220 -2.36 -16.23 5.45
N MET A 221 -1.64 -15.67 4.47
CA MET A 221 -2.21 -14.75 3.46
C MET A 221 -3.21 -15.47 2.55
N LEU A 222 -2.87 -16.68 2.08
CA LEU A 222 -3.76 -17.50 1.27
C LEU A 222 -5.07 -17.80 2.01
N ASP A 223 -4.99 -18.15 3.29
CA ASP A 223 -6.18 -18.48 4.07
C ASP A 223 -7.02 -17.26 4.42
N GLU A 224 -6.41 -16.11 4.69
CA GLU A 224 -7.10 -14.82 4.82
C GLU A 224 -7.88 -14.49 3.53
N LEU A 225 -7.22 -14.55 2.37
CA LEU A 225 -7.82 -14.23 1.09
C LEU A 225 -8.94 -15.19 0.70
N LYS A 226 -8.79 -16.50 0.92
CA LYS A 226 -9.88 -17.47 0.69
C LYS A 226 -11.12 -17.15 1.53
N LYS A 227 -10.93 -16.81 2.82
CA LYS A 227 -12.04 -16.40 3.69
C LYS A 227 -12.71 -15.14 3.15
N LEU A 228 -11.94 -14.14 2.72
CA LEU A 228 -12.47 -12.93 2.10
C LEU A 228 -13.27 -13.23 0.82
N TRP A 229 -12.70 -14.02 -0.09
CA TRP A 229 -13.33 -14.42 -1.36
C TRP A 229 -14.57 -15.28 -1.20
N SER A 230 -14.70 -16.01 -0.09
CA SER A 230 -15.93 -16.75 0.22
C SER A 230 -17.09 -15.84 0.63
N ARG A 231 -16.79 -14.65 1.17
CA ARG A 231 -17.78 -13.64 1.59
C ARG A 231 -18.18 -12.70 0.46
N SER A 232 -17.33 -12.56 -0.56
CA SER A 232 -17.59 -11.76 -1.75
C SER A 232 -17.69 -12.67 -2.97
N PRO A 233 -18.90 -13.09 -3.40
CA PRO A 233 -19.05 -13.96 -4.57
C PRO A 233 -18.43 -13.34 -5.83
N ILE A 234 -18.02 -14.19 -6.76
CA ILE A 234 -17.39 -13.80 -8.03
C ILE A 234 -18.42 -12.96 -8.82
N ALA A 235 -18.01 -11.79 -9.29
CA ALA A 235 -18.84 -11.01 -10.20
C ALA A 235 -19.04 -11.82 -11.50
N PRO A 236 -20.27 -11.92 -12.03
CA PRO A 236 -20.58 -12.71 -13.22
C PRO A 236 -19.78 -12.28 -14.45
#